data_AF-A0AAN6S9W7-F1
#
_entry.id   AF-A0AAN6S9W7-F1
#
_cell.length_a   1.000
_cell.length_b   1.000
_cell.length_c   1.000
_cell.angle_alpha   90.00
_cell.angle_beta   90.00
_cell.angle_gamma   90.00
#
_symmetry.space_group_name_H-M   'P 1'
#
loop_
_entity.id
_entity.type
_entity.pdbx_description
1 polymer ?
#
loop_
_entity_poly.entity_id
_entity_poly.type
_entity_poly.pdbx_seq_one_letter_code
_entity_poly.pdbx_strand_id
1 'polypeptide(L)'
;MRLYSTSRFFSKPSFHTSAYFTHSSQSGIGARLFVRPFSFTTSLRQTTPEAIAMVNNKRPYHGGNNKGGGHRAQKKFRSKRKAALSEGSPEEVLAADIAALRLSFAAVNEQPVSDETAEGADDAAAEKDTAPAVSVPEQGTEIDVEVIELSSTGDALAKQVGSTSDHLYVVPFSVPGDVVRVKVYRHVLDEGYSQADFLSVVTPSPLRDDTRIGCKYFAKCSGCQFQMLDYSEQLKLKKNIVVKAYRNFSQLPPELVPGILDTIGSPLQYGYRTKLTPHFDGPPGANRKGFKKPLEERPPIGFTPKTSRRVLDIEDCPIATEAVRKGLTAERERMATEYSKYTKGATILLRENTKRVPTPVTTHPEGVPEDAVKVESEKYVDYKTYITDNNATSTEYIDDFVFTNPAGSFFQNNNSILSPFTEYIGQHVLPPPALASPSSKQIKYLIDAYSGSGLFTITQSSLFPGGSIGIDIADKSIAYARKNATLNNLKEEQCRFIAADAPELFKSVSNETMDPDETVVILDPPRKGCDASFLRQLLKFAPRRVVYVSCNVHTQARDVGILVRGEVDGSVLDPNKKTENGAEEKMENGGEGREKVRYEIESIRGFDFFPQTGHVEGVAVLNRVDM
;
A
#
# COMPACT_ATOMS: atom_id res chain seq x y z
N MET A 1 -34.02 -29.91 -31.88
CA MET A 1 -33.59 -29.46 -33.23
C MET A 1 -32.29 -28.69 -33.06
N ARG A 2 -31.11 -29.02 -33.59
CA ARG A 2 -30.56 -30.17 -34.32
C ARG A 2 -29.17 -30.45 -33.70
N LEU A 3 -28.91 -31.73 -33.45
CA LEU A 3 -27.62 -32.35 -33.10
C LEU A 3 -26.79 -32.59 -34.36
N TYR A 4 -25.47 -32.81 -34.23
CA TYR A 4 -24.59 -33.81 -34.89
C TYR A 4 -23.14 -33.48 -34.40
N SER A 5 -22.35 -34.30 -33.68
CA SER A 5 -21.99 -35.74 -33.75
C SER A 5 -21.43 -36.07 -35.15
N THR A 6 -20.23 -36.62 -35.40
CA THR A 6 -19.44 -37.64 -34.68
C THR A 6 -18.11 -37.88 -35.44
N SER A 7 -17.04 -38.28 -34.71
CA SER A 7 -16.07 -39.39 -34.99
C SER A 7 -15.22 -39.41 -36.30
N ARG A 8 -14.00 -40.00 -36.43
CA ARG A 8 -12.89 -40.56 -35.60
C ARG A 8 -11.97 -41.36 -36.59
N PHE A 9 -10.69 -41.58 -36.23
CA PHE A 9 -9.75 -42.67 -36.64
C PHE A 9 -8.83 -42.62 -37.91
N PHE A 10 -7.51 -42.62 -37.61
CA PHE A 10 -6.35 -43.43 -38.08
C PHE A 10 -5.91 -43.51 -39.57
N SER A 11 -4.61 -43.23 -39.83
CA SER A 11 -3.56 -44.23 -40.15
C SER A 11 -2.25 -43.60 -40.69
N LYS A 12 -1.09 -44.14 -40.28
CA LYS A 12 0.22 -44.11 -40.98
C LYS A 12 0.35 -45.39 -41.83
N PRO A 13 1.15 -45.45 -42.93
CA PRO A 13 2.59 -45.86 -42.90
C PRO A 13 3.47 -45.12 -43.98
N SER A 14 4.77 -44.80 -43.84
CA SER A 14 6.06 -45.56 -43.83
C SER A 14 6.81 -45.70 -45.18
N PHE A 15 8.17 -45.54 -45.12
CA PHE A 15 9.29 -45.89 -46.04
C PHE A 15 9.59 -44.93 -47.24
N HIS A 16 10.83 -44.53 -47.61
CA HIS A 16 12.05 -45.33 -47.88
C HIS A 16 13.38 -44.48 -47.96
N THR A 17 14.47 -45.12 -47.48
CA THR A 17 15.96 -45.05 -47.69
C THR A 17 16.67 -44.15 -48.72
N SER A 18 17.90 -43.67 -48.38
CA SER A 18 19.25 -44.14 -48.86
C SER A 18 20.36 -43.19 -48.32
N ALA A 19 21.26 -43.58 -47.39
CA ALA A 19 22.58 -44.26 -47.52
C ALA A 19 23.70 -43.47 -48.26
N TYR A 20 24.86 -43.24 -47.60
CA TYR A 20 26.20 -43.82 -47.90
C TYR A 20 27.39 -43.08 -47.19
N PHE A 21 28.14 -43.83 -46.36
CA PHE A 21 29.63 -43.94 -46.22
C PHE A 21 30.51 -42.71 -45.80
N THR A 22 31.61 -42.75 -45.02
CA THR A 22 32.37 -43.77 -44.23
C THR A 22 33.54 -43.12 -43.45
N HIS A 23 33.96 -43.76 -42.34
CA HIS A 23 35.33 -43.93 -41.77
C HIS A 23 36.20 -42.70 -41.40
N SER A 24 37.06 -42.68 -40.35
CA SER A 24 37.63 -43.73 -39.47
C SER A 24 38.43 -43.13 -38.30
N SER A 25 38.58 -43.95 -37.24
CA SER A 25 39.77 -44.19 -36.38
C SER A 25 40.32 -43.06 -35.50
N GLN A 26 40.22 -43.20 -34.15
CA GLN A 26 41.24 -43.73 -33.20
C GLN A 26 42.44 -42.76 -33.03
N SER A 27 43.11 -42.58 -31.90
CA SER A 27 43.14 -43.09 -30.52
C SER A 27 44.22 -42.24 -29.82
N GLY A 28 44.09 -41.81 -28.57
CA GLY A 28 44.87 -42.45 -27.51
C GLY A 28 45.66 -41.45 -26.63
N ILE A 29 45.41 -41.52 -25.33
CA ILE A 29 46.36 -41.63 -24.21
C ILE A 29 47.47 -40.55 -24.06
N GLY A 30 47.42 -39.85 -22.92
CA GLY A 30 48.53 -39.94 -21.97
C GLY A 30 49.36 -38.70 -21.60
N ALA A 31 49.31 -38.40 -20.30
CA ALA A 31 50.42 -37.96 -19.44
C ALA A 31 50.73 -36.46 -19.24
N ARG A 32 50.86 -36.17 -17.94
CA ARG A 32 51.33 -34.96 -17.25
C ARG A 32 52.81 -34.67 -17.55
N LEU A 33 53.23 -33.40 -17.51
CA LEU A 33 54.24 -32.91 -16.55
C LEU A 33 54.40 -31.38 -16.57
N PHE A 34 54.79 -30.86 -15.41
CA PHE A 34 55.23 -29.50 -15.07
C PHE A 34 56.38 -28.97 -15.96
N VAL A 35 56.52 -27.63 -16.04
CA VAL A 35 57.74 -26.84 -15.69
C VAL A 35 57.51 -25.33 -16.00
N ARG A 36 57.84 -24.48 -15.03
CA ARG A 36 57.99 -23.00 -15.05
C ARG A 36 59.36 -22.60 -15.67
N PRO A 37 59.83 -21.33 -15.65
CA PRO A 37 59.26 -19.99 -15.95
C PRO A 37 60.20 -19.22 -16.94
N PHE A 38 59.95 -17.95 -17.30
CA PHE A 38 61.03 -16.94 -17.45
C PHE A 38 60.49 -15.50 -17.50
N SER A 39 61.28 -14.61 -16.89
CA SER A 39 61.08 -13.18 -16.58
C SER A 39 61.66 -12.23 -17.65
N PHE A 40 61.33 -10.93 -17.56
CA PHE A 40 62.22 -9.72 -17.55
C PHE A 40 61.28 -8.47 -17.57
N THR A 41 61.06 -7.68 -16.50
CA THR A 41 61.83 -6.51 -15.96
C THR A 41 62.14 -5.43 -17.03
N THR A 42 62.09 -4.09 -16.87
CA THR A 42 61.99 -3.09 -15.76
C THR A 42 61.58 -1.73 -16.41
N SER A 43 60.81 -0.80 -15.81
CA SER A 43 61.27 0.43 -15.10
C SER A 43 60.10 1.46 -15.11
N LEU A 44 59.38 1.77 -14.02
CA LEU A 44 59.62 2.69 -12.88
C LEU A 44 59.66 4.22 -13.15
N ARG A 45 58.61 4.93 -12.69
CA ARG A 45 58.56 5.99 -11.63
C ARG A 45 57.10 6.49 -11.51
N GLN A 46 56.36 6.18 -10.43
CA GLN A 46 56.30 6.79 -9.08
C GLN A 46 55.33 7.98 -8.95
N THR A 47 54.22 7.77 -8.23
CA THR A 47 53.81 8.53 -7.01
C THR A 47 52.74 7.70 -6.25
N THR A 48 52.87 7.63 -4.93
CA THR A 48 52.15 6.78 -3.96
C THR A 48 50.75 7.28 -3.57
N PRO A 49 49.93 6.42 -2.92
CA PRO A 49 49.51 6.76 -1.55
C PRO A 49 49.57 5.60 -0.54
N GLU A 50 49.85 5.97 0.70
CA GLU A 50 50.00 5.12 1.89
C GLU A 50 48.66 4.66 2.48
N ALA A 51 48.71 3.50 3.13
CA ALA A 51 47.64 2.89 3.90
C ALA A 51 47.50 3.51 5.30
N ILE A 52 46.26 3.68 5.79
CA ILE A 52 45.98 3.87 7.21
C ILE A 52 44.80 2.99 7.65
N ALA A 53 45.03 2.33 8.79
CA ALA A 53 44.22 1.32 9.44
C ALA A 53 42.86 1.80 9.94
N MET A 54 41.91 0.86 9.98
CA MET A 54 40.58 1.01 10.56
C MET A 54 40.65 1.19 12.07
N VAL A 55 40.12 2.32 12.57
CA VAL A 55 39.90 2.56 14.01
C VAL A 55 38.40 2.50 14.32
N ASN A 56 38.06 1.55 15.18
CA ASN A 56 36.77 1.41 15.86
C ASN A 56 36.56 2.57 16.85
N ASN A 57 35.57 3.43 16.63
CA ASN A 57 35.16 4.43 17.62
C ASN A 57 33.94 3.96 18.45
N LYS A 58 34.24 3.24 19.54
CA LYS A 58 33.37 3.16 20.72
C LYS A 58 33.52 4.47 21.51
N ARG A 59 32.42 5.20 21.74
CA ARG A 59 32.43 6.35 22.65
C ARG A 59 32.49 5.87 24.12
N PRO A 60 33.36 6.44 24.97
CA PRO A 60 33.48 6.07 26.37
C PRO A 60 32.41 6.76 27.23
N TYR A 61 31.92 5.99 28.21
CA TYR A 61 31.04 6.39 29.29
C TYR A 61 31.89 7.02 30.41
N HIS A 62 31.66 8.29 30.73
CA HIS A 62 32.20 8.91 31.95
C HIS A 62 31.08 9.07 32.98
N GLY A 63 31.18 8.29 34.06
CA GLY A 63 30.42 8.50 35.29
C GLY A 63 31.09 9.57 36.14
N GLY A 64 30.28 10.51 36.62
CA GLY A 64 30.66 11.51 37.63
C GLY A 64 29.50 11.65 38.62
N ASN A 65 29.74 11.19 39.84
CA ASN A 65 28.83 11.19 40.98
C ASN A 65 28.77 12.60 41.60
N ASN A 66 27.60 13.22 41.77
CA ASN A 66 27.44 14.21 42.84
C ASN A 66 26.00 14.41 43.33
N LYS A 67 25.93 14.70 44.63
CA LYS A 67 24.80 14.61 45.56
C LYS A 67 23.79 15.76 45.45
N GLY A 68 22.54 15.44 45.80
CA GLY A 68 21.65 16.23 46.67
C GLY A 68 21.22 17.64 46.27
N GLY A 69 19.92 17.83 46.04
CA GLY A 69 19.29 19.16 46.03
C GLY A 69 17.93 19.16 45.34
N GLY A 70 16.85 19.02 46.12
CA GLY A 70 15.49 19.08 45.58
C GLY A 70 15.09 20.50 45.21
N HIS A 71 14.63 20.71 43.98
CA HIS A 71 13.71 21.79 43.63
C HIS A 71 12.75 21.34 42.53
N ARG A 72 11.47 21.48 42.85
CA ARG A 72 10.29 21.11 42.06
C ARG A 72 10.13 22.13 40.93
N ALA A 73 10.57 21.79 39.71
CA ALA A 73 10.39 22.65 38.54
C ALA A 73 9.01 22.43 37.89
N GLN A 74 8.19 23.49 37.89
CA GLN A 74 6.91 23.58 37.20
C GLN A 74 7.06 23.26 35.69
N LYS A 75 6.23 22.35 35.19
CA LYS A 75 6.07 22.08 33.75
C LYS A 75 5.60 23.36 33.06
N LYS A 76 6.47 23.97 32.26
CA LYS A 76 6.09 25.00 31.29
C LYS A 76 5.13 24.40 30.27
N PHE A 77 3.96 25.04 30.13
CA PHE A 77 2.99 24.81 29.07
C PHE A 77 3.68 24.84 27.71
N ARG A 78 3.53 23.76 26.92
CA ARG A 78 3.86 23.74 25.49
C ARG A 78 2.89 24.69 24.79
N SER A 79 3.42 25.64 24.03
CA SER A 79 2.61 26.48 23.15
C SER A 79 1.82 25.61 22.17
N LYS A 80 0.58 26.02 21.87
CA LYS A 80 -0.31 25.38 20.89
C LYS A 80 0.46 25.16 19.58
N ARG A 81 0.70 23.90 19.22
CA ARG A 81 1.17 23.51 17.89
C ARG A 81 0.11 23.94 16.87
N LYS A 82 0.53 24.52 15.74
CA LYS A 82 -0.28 24.59 14.51
C LYS A 82 -0.96 23.22 14.32
N ALA A 83 -2.26 23.20 14.02
CA ALA A 83 -2.98 21.96 13.77
C ALA A 83 -2.22 21.16 12.71
N ALA A 84 -1.83 19.91 13.04
CA ALA A 84 -1.21 19.03 12.07
C ALA A 84 -2.24 18.71 10.98
N LEU A 85 -1.79 18.64 9.72
CA LEU A 85 -2.61 18.10 8.63
C LEU A 85 -3.12 16.72 9.05
N SER A 86 -4.41 16.43 8.84
CA SER A 86 -4.98 15.09 9.13
C SER A 86 -4.14 14.02 8.46
N GLU A 87 -3.74 13.01 9.21
CA GLU A 87 -2.84 11.95 8.73
C GLU A 87 -3.61 10.79 8.08
N GLY A 88 -4.95 10.85 8.06
CA GLY A 88 -5.81 9.80 7.52
C GLY A 88 -5.58 8.48 8.24
N SER A 89 -5.43 8.55 9.57
CA SER A 89 -5.22 7.36 10.41
C SER A 89 -6.49 6.49 10.44
N PRO A 90 -6.37 5.17 10.71
CA PRO A 90 -7.56 4.32 10.86
C PRO A 90 -8.54 4.85 11.90
N GLU A 91 -8.05 5.45 12.98
CA GLU A 91 -8.88 6.07 14.01
C GLU A 91 -9.63 7.31 13.49
N GLU A 92 -8.96 8.23 12.79
CA GLU A 92 -9.60 9.41 12.18
C GLU A 92 -10.67 9.02 11.15
N VAL A 93 -10.36 8.02 10.33
CA VAL A 93 -11.28 7.48 9.31
C VAL A 93 -12.51 6.85 9.95
N LEU A 94 -12.31 6.03 10.97
CA LEU A 94 -13.41 5.39 11.70
C LEU A 94 -14.30 6.41 12.39
N ALA A 95 -13.71 7.42 13.05
CA ALA A 95 -14.44 8.50 13.71
C ALA A 95 -15.32 9.29 12.72
N ALA A 96 -14.79 9.60 11.53
CA ALA A 96 -15.54 10.28 10.48
C ALA A 96 -16.75 9.47 9.98
N ASP A 97 -16.58 8.16 9.80
CA ASP A 97 -17.68 7.27 9.38
C ASP A 97 -18.75 7.12 10.48
N ILE A 98 -18.33 6.98 11.74
CA ILE A 98 -19.23 6.92 12.89
C ILE A 98 -20.03 8.21 13.03
N ALA A 99 -19.38 9.36 12.91
CA ALA A 99 -20.05 10.66 12.97
C ALA A 99 -21.09 10.80 11.83
N ALA A 100 -20.72 10.42 10.60
CA ALA A 100 -21.63 10.46 9.46
C ALA A 100 -22.84 9.54 9.65
N LEU A 101 -22.64 8.32 10.15
CA LEU A 101 -23.71 7.37 10.39
C LEU A 101 -24.65 7.85 11.51
N ARG A 102 -24.11 8.38 12.61
CA ARG A 102 -24.92 8.95 13.70
C ARG A 102 -25.76 10.13 13.25
N LEU A 103 -25.21 11.03 12.42
CA LEU A 103 -25.96 12.14 11.82
C LEU A 103 -27.13 11.65 10.96
N SER A 104 -26.94 10.54 10.24
CA SER A 104 -28.02 9.95 9.44
C SER A 104 -29.20 9.46 10.28
N PHE A 105 -28.96 8.98 11.52
CA PHE A 105 -30.03 8.58 12.44
C PHE A 105 -30.82 9.79 12.95
N ALA A 106 -30.15 10.91 13.23
CA ALA A 106 -30.82 12.14 13.66
C ALA A 106 -31.75 12.69 12.56
N ALA A 107 -31.29 12.70 11.31
CA ALA A 107 -32.09 13.18 10.16
C ALA A 107 -33.36 12.35 9.91
N VAL A 108 -33.35 11.06 10.23
CA VAL A 108 -34.54 10.18 10.11
C VAL A 108 -35.56 10.47 11.21
N ASN A 109 -35.11 10.86 12.41
CA ASN A 109 -35.99 11.16 13.55
C ASN A 109 -36.65 12.56 13.47
N GLU A 110 -36.18 13.46 12.58
CA GLU A 110 -36.70 14.83 12.42
C GLU A 110 -37.73 15.01 11.27
N GLN A 111 -38.31 13.95 10.73
CA GLN A 111 -39.40 14.08 9.75
C GLN A 111 -40.62 14.80 10.38
N PRO A 112 -41.20 15.84 9.76
CA PRO A 112 -42.18 16.70 10.40
C PRO A 112 -43.50 15.97 10.62
N VAL A 113 -43.91 15.87 11.89
CA VAL A 113 -45.29 15.58 12.25
C VAL A 113 -46.13 16.77 11.77
N SER A 114 -47.17 16.48 11.00
CA SER A 114 -48.08 17.47 10.43
C SER A 114 -48.69 18.37 11.53
N ASP A 115 -48.49 19.67 11.34
CA ASP A 115 -48.97 20.76 12.20
C ASP A 115 -50.49 20.90 12.09
N GLU A 116 -51.23 20.54 13.14
CA GLU A 116 -52.50 21.19 13.46
C GLU A 116 -52.65 21.38 14.97
N THR A 117 -52.80 22.65 15.36
CA THR A 117 -53.24 23.21 16.65
C THR A 117 -52.23 23.26 17.81
N ALA A 118 -51.72 24.45 18.12
CA ALA A 118 -52.30 25.33 19.14
C ALA A 118 -51.34 26.49 19.51
N GLU A 119 -51.86 27.72 19.44
CA GLU A 119 -51.29 28.90 20.10
C GLU A 119 -51.54 28.82 21.62
N GLY A 120 -50.55 29.16 22.45
CA GLY A 120 -50.74 29.36 23.89
C GLY A 120 -49.43 29.41 24.67
N ALA A 121 -49.18 30.54 25.33
CA ALA A 121 -47.98 30.92 26.07
C ALA A 121 -47.75 30.14 27.38
N ASP A 122 -46.50 29.98 27.83
CA ASP A 122 -45.95 30.71 28.99
C ASP A 122 -44.57 30.20 29.42
N ASP A 123 -43.78 31.13 29.95
CA ASP A 123 -42.44 30.99 30.52
C ASP A 123 -42.35 29.91 31.61
N ALA A 124 -41.42 28.96 31.43
CA ALA A 124 -40.88 28.16 32.53
C ALA A 124 -39.38 27.92 32.31
N ALA A 125 -38.62 28.20 33.38
CA ALA A 125 -37.17 28.22 33.43
C ALA A 125 -36.52 26.93 32.90
N ALA A 126 -35.51 27.10 32.06
CA ALA A 126 -34.65 26.03 31.57
C ALA A 126 -33.88 25.38 32.74
N GLU A 127 -34.41 24.26 33.23
CA GLU A 127 -33.57 23.25 33.87
C GLU A 127 -32.59 22.73 32.81
N LYS A 128 -31.31 22.66 33.18
CA LYS A 128 -30.30 21.97 32.40
C LYS A 128 -30.68 20.50 32.33
N ASP A 129 -31.31 20.11 31.24
CA ASP A 129 -31.52 18.72 30.85
C ASP A 129 -30.15 18.02 30.81
N THR A 130 -29.87 17.24 31.85
CA THR A 130 -28.85 16.20 31.77
C THR A 130 -29.35 15.18 30.77
N ALA A 131 -28.78 15.19 29.56
CA ALA A 131 -29.03 14.15 28.57
C ALA A 131 -28.99 12.77 29.25
N PRO A 132 -29.98 11.89 29.02
CA PRO A 132 -30.03 10.59 29.68
C PRO A 132 -28.72 9.84 29.41
N ALA A 133 -28.08 9.38 30.48
CA ALA A 133 -26.82 8.65 30.38
C ALA A 133 -27.02 7.46 29.43
N VAL A 134 -26.28 7.44 28.32
CA VAL A 134 -26.31 6.34 27.35
C VAL A 134 -25.97 5.05 28.09
N SER A 135 -26.97 4.18 28.28
CA SER A 135 -26.80 2.91 28.99
C SER A 135 -26.07 1.93 28.07
N VAL A 136 -24.75 1.96 28.09
CA VAL A 136 -23.92 0.97 27.37
C VAL A 136 -23.75 -0.31 28.22
N PRO A 137 -23.73 -1.51 27.60
CA PRO A 137 -23.46 -2.76 28.31
C PRO A 137 -22.08 -2.74 28.99
N GLU A 138 -21.91 -3.52 30.06
CA GLU A 138 -20.63 -3.67 30.73
C GLU A 138 -19.57 -4.32 29.80
N GLN A 139 -18.29 -4.00 30.03
CA GLN A 139 -17.21 -4.66 29.31
C GLN A 139 -17.18 -6.15 29.64
N GLY A 140 -17.06 -6.97 28.60
CA GLY A 140 -17.09 -8.42 28.68
C GLY A 140 -18.49 -9.01 28.45
N THR A 141 -19.54 -8.19 28.39
CA THR A 141 -20.89 -8.66 28.08
C THR A 141 -20.99 -9.12 26.63
N GLU A 142 -21.66 -10.26 26.44
CA GLU A 142 -22.05 -10.76 25.12
C GLU A 142 -23.43 -10.21 24.75
N ILE A 143 -23.52 -9.57 23.60
CA ILE A 143 -24.76 -8.97 23.08
C ILE A 143 -24.94 -9.36 21.62
N ASP A 144 -26.19 -9.32 21.16
CA ASP A 144 -26.51 -9.44 19.73
C ASP A 144 -26.63 -8.02 19.13
N VAL A 145 -25.94 -7.80 18.02
CA VAL A 145 -25.93 -6.53 17.29
C VAL A 145 -26.28 -6.75 15.82
N GLU A 146 -27.02 -5.81 15.25
CA GLU A 146 -27.39 -5.78 13.83
C GLU A 146 -26.46 -4.83 13.08
N VAL A 147 -25.84 -5.33 12.03
CA VAL A 147 -24.88 -4.59 11.22
C VAL A 147 -25.60 -3.69 10.23
N ILE A 148 -25.27 -2.40 10.26
CA ILE A 148 -25.91 -1.37 9.43
C ILE A 148 -25.10 -1.11 8.17
N GLU A 149 -23.81 -0.86 8.32
CA GLU A 149 -22.91 -0.63 7.19
C GLU A 149 -21.46 -1.06 7.52
N LEU A 150 -20.59 -1.03 6.51
CA LEU A 150 -19.15 -1.17 6.69
C LEU A 150 -18.48 0.20 6.79
N SER A 151 -17.60 0.34 7.77
CA SER A 151 -16.67 1.47 7.84
C SER A 151 -15.59 1.34 6.77
N SER A 152 -14.94 2.46 6.49
CA SER A 152 -13.84 2.57 5.53
C SER A 152 -12.56 1.87 5.99
N THR A 153 -12.52 1.45 7.25
CA THR A 153 -11.44 0.61 7.80
C THR A 153 -11.66 -0.90 7.56
N GLY A 154 -12.84 -1.28 7.03
CA GLY A 154 -13.22 -2.65 6.75
C GLY A 154 -13.88 -3.40 7.91
N ASP A 155 -14.01 -2.77 9.08
CA ASP A 155 -14.85 -3.29 10.18
C ASP A 155 -16.28 -2.74 10.05
N ALA A 156 -17.25 -3.49 10.56
CA ALA A 156 -18.66 -3.15 10.46
C ALA A 156 -19.13 -2.22 11.59
N LEU A 157 -20.11 -1.37 11.29
CA LEU A 157 -20.79 -0.51 12.25
C LEU A 157 -22.19 -1.09 12.51
N ALA A 158 -22.47 -1.40 13.78
CA ALA A 158 -23.66 -2.12 14.19
C ALA A 158 -24.40 -1.41 15.34
N LYS A 159 -25.69 -1.67 15.48
CA LYS A 159 -26.50 -1.27 16.64
C LYS A 159 -26.90 -2.48 17.46
N GLN A 160 -27.06 -2.30 18.77
CA GLN A 160 -27.58 -3.37 19.62
C GLN A 160 -29.04 -3.68 19.26
N VAL A 161 -29.34 -4.97 19.08
CA VAL A 161 -30.70 -5.44 18.77
C VAL A 161 -31.65 -5.03 19.89
N GLY A 162 -32.78 -4.43 19.53
CA GLY A 162 -33.79 -3.96 20.48
C GLY A 162 -33.43 -2.67 21.23
N SER A 163 -32.30 -2.04 20.92
CA SER A 163 -31.91 -0.76 21.53
C SER A 163 -32.33 0.44 20.67
N THR A 164 -32.90 1.46 21.32
CA THR A 164 -33.19 2.77 20.69
C THR A 164 -31.99 3.71 20.70
N SER A 165 -30.92 3.36 21.43
CA SER A 165 -29.68 4.14 21.51
C SER A 165 -29.05 4.37 20.13
N ASP A 166 -28.40 5.51 19.95
CA ASP A 166 -27.59 5.83 18.77
C ASP A 166 -26.13 5.36 18.90
N HIS A 167 -25.80 4.69 20.01
CA HIS A 167 -24.48 4.14 20.28
C HIS A 167 -24.12 2.99 19.32
N LEU A 168 -22.95 3.09 18.72
CA LEU A 168 -22.50 2.14 17.69
C LEU A 168 -21.50 1.12 18.23
N TYR A 169 -21.47 -0.05 17.61
CA TYR A 169 -20.51 -1.12 17.87
C TYR A 169 -19.68 -1.38 16.62
N VAL A 170 -18.35 -1.36 16.78
CA VAL A 170 -17.39 -1.68 15.73
C VAL A 170 -17.06 -3.16 15.80
N VAL A 171 -17.44 -3.90 14.77
CA VAL A 171 -17.43 -5.36 14.76
C VAL A 171 -16.68 -5.90 13.52
N PRO A 172 -15.61 -6.68 13.69
CA PRO A 172 -14.90 -7.25 12.56
C PRO A 172 -15.67 -8.43 11.94
N PHE A 173 -15.33 -8.80 10.70
CA PHE A 173 -15.80 -10.05 10.04
C PHE A 173 -17.32 -10.20 9.89
N SER A 174 -18.02 -9.07 9.78
CA SER A 174 -19.46 -9.02 9.60
C SER A 174 -19.82 -8.03 8.50
N VAL A 175 -21.00 -8.18 7.89
CA VAL A 175 -21.43 -7.41 6.72
C VAL A 175 -22.84 -6.84 6.93
N PRO A 176 -23.23 -5.78 6.19
CA PRO A 176 -24.52 -5.13 6.38
C PRO A 176 -25.69 -6.11 6.30
N GLY A 177 -26.59 -6.04 7.28
CA GLY A 177 -27.73 -6.95 7.46
C GLY A 177 -27.42 -8.22 8.26
N ASP A 178 -26.17 -8.50 8.65
CA ASP A 178 -25.88 -9.57 9.59
C ASP A 178 -26.42 -9.21 10.98
N VAL A 179 -27.01 -10.17 11.68
CA VAL A 179 -27.13 -10.14 13.15
C VAL A 179 -26.03 -11.04 13.71
N VAL A 180 -25.16 -10.47 14.54
CA VAL A 180 -23.98 -11.16 15.08
C VAL A 180 -23.94 -11.06 16.59
N ARG A 181 -23.45 -12.14 17.21
CA ARG A 181 -23.12 -12.15 18.63
C ARG A 181 -21.70 -11.63 18.80
N VAL A 182 -21.55 -10.66 19.71
CA VAL A 182 -20.28 -9.98 19.95
C VAL A 182 -19.99 -9.86 21.44
N LYS A 183 -18.72 -9.74 21.80
CA LYS A 183 -18.28 -9.45 23.16
C LYS A 183 -17.66 -8.06 23.24
N VAL A 184 -18.30 -7.15 23.97
CA VAL A 184 -17.82 -5.77 24.11
C VAL A 184 -16.54 -5.76 24.95
N TYR A 185 -15.48 -5.07 24.51
CA TYR A 185 -14.22 -5.03 25.28
C TYR A 185 -13.67 -3.62 25.52
N ARG A 186 -14.18 -2.60 24.81
CA ARG A 186 -13.73 -1.22 24.98
C ARG A 186 -14.82 -0.24 24.61
N HIS A 187 -15.00 0.79 25.43
CA HIS A 187 -15.86 1.93 25.11
C HIS A 187 -15.02 3.13 24.69
N VAL A 188 -15.52 3.88 23.71
CA VAL A 188 -15.02 5.20 23.27
C VAL A 188 -16.22 6.13 23.25
N LEU A 189 -16.67 6.50 24.46
CA LEU A 189 -17.96 7.15 24.69
C LEU A 189 -18.00 8.57 24.12
N ASP A 190 -16.87 9.26 24.12
CA ASP A 190 -16.69 10.60 23.55
C ASP A 190 -16.91 10.63 22.03
N GLU A 191 -16.64 9.52 21.34
CA GLU A 191 -16.91 9.35 19.92
C GLU A 191 -18.19 8.51 19.66
N GLY A 192 -18.94 8.16 20.71
CA GLY A 192 -20.24 7.51 20.61
C GLY A 192 -20.22 6.06 20.12
N TYR A 193 -19.13 5.31 20.38
CA TYR A 193 -19.03 3.91 19.96
C TYR A 193 -18.33 2.98 20.97
N SER A 194 -18.36 1.68 20.68
CA SER A 194 -17.63 0.64 21.39
C SER A 194 -17.03 -0.37 20.44
N GLN A 195 -15.92 -0.98 20.84
CA GLN A 195 -15.29 -2.05 20.11
C GLN A 195 -15.70 -3.39 20.71
N ALA A 196 -16.00 -4.35 19.82
CA ALA A 196 -16.43 -5.67 20.22
C ALA A 196 -15.73 -6.77 19.42
N ASP A 197 -15.51 -7.90 20.07
CA ASP A 197 -14.98 -9.11 19.46
C ASP A 197 -16.13 -9.84 18.77
N PHE A 198 -15.93 -10.24 17.52
CA PHE A 198 -16.86 -11.12 16.81
C PHE A 198 -16.83 -12.53 17.43
N LEU A 199 -17.99 -13.08 17.77
CA LEU A 199 -18.13 -14.45 18.29
C LEU A 199 -18.77 -15.38 17.26
N SER A 200 -19.96 -15.05 16.78
CA SER A 200 -20.69 -15.88 15.80
C SER A 200 -21.75 -15.09 15.05
N VAL A 201 -22.21 -15.63 13.93
CA VAL A 201 -23.40 -15.16 13.22
C VAL A 201 -24.63 -15.74 13.89
N VAL A 202 -25.61 -14.90 14.20
CA VAL A 202 -26.94 -15.31 14.66
C VAL A 202 -27.88 -15.40 13.47
N THR A 203 -27.87 -14.41 12.58
CA THR A 203 -28.65 -14.41 11.34
C THR A 203 -27.81 -13.81 10.21
N PRO A 204 -27.53 -14.55 9.12
CA PRO A 204 -26.73 -14.04 8.02
C PRO A 204 -27.52 -13.07 7.14
N SER A 205 -26.85 -12.03 6.68
CA SER A 205 -27.30 -11.15 5.60
C SER A 205 -27.42 -11.91 4.28
N PRO A 206 -28.29 -11.47 3.35
CA PRO A 206 -28.26 -11.94 1.96
C PRO A 206 -26.92 -11.73 1.24
N LEU A 207 -26.08 -10.80 1.71
CA LEU A 207 -24.74 -10.55 1.17
C LEU A 207 -23.71 -11.60 1.60
N ARG A 208 -24.02 -12.39 2.64
CA ARG A 208 -23.08 -13.31 3.28
C ARG A 208 -23.22 -14.72 2.73
N ASP A 209 -22.08 -15.30 2.35
CA ASP A 209 -21.98 -16.73 2.03
C ASP A 209 -20.63 -17.28 2.51
N ASP A 210 -20.68 -18.04 3.58
CA ASP A 210 -19.48 -18.60 4.21
C ASP A 210 -18.86 -19.74 3.36
N THR A 211 -19.54 -20.26 2.33
CA THR A 211 -18.94 -21.25 1.41
C THR A 211 -17.84 -20.65 0.51
N ARG A 212 -17.79 -19.31 0.38
CA ARG A 212 -16.73 -18.58 -0.33
C ARG A 212 -15.44 -18.45 0.48
N ILE A 213 -15.48 -18.72 1.79
CA ILE A 213 -14.34 -18.55 2.69
C ILE A 213 -13.27 -19.61 2.39
N GLY A 214 -12.19 -19.20 1.73
CA GLY A 214 -11.07 -20.07 1.39
C GLY A 214 -10.08 -20.30 2.54
N CYS A 215 -10.15 -19.51 3.61
CA CYS A 215 -9.20 -19.57 4.71
C CYS A 215 -9.84 -20.05 6.02
N LYS A 216 -9.35 -21.16 6.57
CA LYS A 216 -9.81 -21.69 7.87
C LYS A 216 -9.55 -20.76 9.08
N TYR A 217 -8.72 -19.74 8.89
CA TYR A 217 -8.39 -18.71 9.88
C TYR A 217 -9.16 -17.41 9.73
N PHE A 218 -10.06 -17.33 8.74
CA PHE A 218 -10.98 -16.21 8.62
C PHE A 218 -11.80 -16.06 9.92
N ALA A 219 -12.17 -14.83 10.24
CA ALA A 219 -12.75 -14.44 11.54
C ALA A 219 -11.83 -14.56 12.77
N LYS A 220 -10.54 -14.88 12.59
CA LYS A 220 -9.53 -14.86 13.67
C LYS A 220 -8.30 -14.04 13.28
N CYS A 221 -7.70 -14.37 12.13
CA CYS A 221 -6.58 -13.63 11.56
C CYS A 221 -7.03 -12.24 11.09
N SER A 222 -6.24 -11.19 11.37
CA SER A 222 -6.56 -9.81 10.96
C SER A 222 -6.29 -9.52 9.48
N GLY A 223 -5.83 -10.51 8.70
CA GLY A 223 -5.31 -10.30 7.35
C GLY A 223 -6.37 -10.12 6.26
N CYS A 224 -7.58 -10.65 6.45
CA CYS A 224 -8.68 -10.57 5.47
C CYS A 224 -9.98 -10.20 6.19
N GLN A 225 -10.81 -9.38 5.54
CA GLN A 225 -12.07 -8.88 6.08
C GLN A 225 -13.29 -9.41 5.33
N PHE A 226 -13.15 -9.77 4.05
CA PHE A 226 -14.29 -9.86 3.12
C PHE A 226 -14.50 -11.23 2.45
N GLN A 227 -13.90 -12.32 2.95
CA GLN A 227 -13.96 -13.63 2.28
C GLN A 227 -15.38 -14.22 2.15
N MET A 228 -16.33 -13.74 2.96
CA MET A 228 -17.73 -14.15 2.90
C MET A 228 -18.56 -13.39 1.85
N LEU A 229 -18.01 -12.33 1.25
CA LEU A 229 -18.69 -11.51 0.26
C LEU A 229 -18.41 -12.01 -1.16
N ASP A 230 -19.40 -11.87 -2.03
CA ASP A 230 -19.16 -11.94 -3.47
C ASP A 230 -18.14 -10.86 -3.90
N TYR A 231 -17.28 -11.20 -4.85
CA TYR A 231 -16.20 -10.29 -5.25
C TYR A 231 -16.72 -8.98 -5.83
N SER A 232 -17.86 -9.00 -6.53
CA SER A 232 -18.48 -7.78 -7.04
C SER A 232 -18.91 -6.82 -5.93
N GLU A 233 -19.36 -7.35 -4.78
CA GLU A 233 -19.68 -6.56 -3.59
C GLU A 233 -18.41 -5.99 -2.94
N GLN A 234 -17.29 -6.72 -2.94
CA GLN A 234 -16.00 -6.18 -2.47
C GLN A 234 -15.58 -4.95 -3.28
N LEU A 235 -15.77 -4.97 -4.62
CA LEU A 235 -15.42 -3.85 -5.49
C LEU A 235 -16.32 -2.62 -5.25
N LYS A 236 -17.62 -2.84 -5.01
CA LYS A 236 -18.57 -1.77 -4.62
C LYS A 236 -18.19 -1.14 -3.28
N LEU A 237 -17.82 -1.95 -2.29
CA LEU A 237 -17.36 -1.47 -1.00
C LEU A 237 -16.09 -0.63 -1.13
N LYS A 238 -15.12 -1.09 -1.93
CA LYS A 238 -13.88 -0.34 -2.20
C LYS A 238 -14.15 0.98 -2.91
N LYS A 239 -15.11 1.01 -3.83
CA LYS A 239 -15.57 2.27 -4.45
C LYS A 239 -16.13 3.22 -3.39
N ASN A 240 -16.98 2.70 -2.50
CA ASN A 240 -17.57 3.50 -1.43
C ASN A 240 -16.54 4.04 -0.43
N ILE A 241 -15.44 3.31 -0.18
CA ILE A 241 -14.30 3.81 0.62
C ILE A 241 -13.70 5.06 -0.03
N VAL A 242 -13.49 5.05 -1.35
CA VAL A 242 -12.99 6.23 -2.08
C VAL A 242 -14.00 7.38 -2.04
N VAL A 243 -15.30 7.10 -2.19
CA VAL A 243 -16.36 8.11 -2.06
C VAL A 243 -16.33 8.78 -0.68
N LYS A 244 -16.28 7.99 0.39
CA LYS A 244 -16.21 8.49 1.77
C LYS A 244 -14.92 9.28 2.01
N ALA A 245 -13.80 8.82 1.49
CA ALA A 245 -12.52 9.53 1.60
C ALA A 245 -12.59 10.94 1.01
N TYR A 246 -13.08 11.10 -0.23
CA TYR A 246 -13.20 12.43 -0.83
C TYR A 246 -14.26 13.31 -0.18
N ARG A 247 -15.38 12.72 0.27
CA ARG A 247 -16.40 13.46 1.05
C ARG A 247 -15.83 14.03 2.35
N ASN A 248 -15.06 13.23 3.08
CA ASN A 248 -14.70 13.56 4.46
C ASN A 248 -13.34 14.28 4.56
N PHE A 249 -12.40 14.04 3.64
CA PHE A 249 -11.01 14.50 3.78
C PHE A 249 -10.57 15.51 2.73
N SER A 250 -11.27 15.66 1.60
CA SER A 250 -10.84 16.58 0.54
C SER A 250 -11.00 18.06 0.90
N GLN A 251 -11.96 18.39 1.77
CA GLN A 251 -12.38 19.79 2.03
C GLN A 251 -12.74 20.53 0.72
N LEU A 252 -13.34 19.81 -0.23
CA LEU A 252 -13.88 20.35 -1.46
C LEU A 252 -15.41 20.33 -1.42
N PRO A 253 -16.07 21.33 -2.01
CA PRO A 253 -17.48 21.24 -2.34
C PRO A 253 -17.77 20.01 -3.23
N PRO A 254 -18.91 19.31 -3.04
CA PRO A 254 -19.24 18.12 -3.82
C PRO A 254 -19.19 18.31 -5.34
N GLU A 255 -19.52 19.50 -5.83
CA GLU A 255 -19.51 19.86 -7.25
C GLU A 255 -18.11 19.87 -7.88
N LEU A 256 -17.04 19.98 -7.07
CA LEU A 256 -15.65 19.90 -7.55
C LEU A 256 -15.10 18.47 -7.55
N VAL A 257 -15.82 17.51 -6.98
CA VAL A 257 -15.42 16.10 -6.95
C VAL A 257 -16.24 15.34 -7.99
N PRO A 258 -15.63 14.86 -9.09
CA PRO A 258 -16.35 14.07 -10.08
C PRO A 258 -16.85 12.76 -9.45
N GLY A 259 -17.86 12.17 -10.08
CA GLY A 259 -18.34 10.85 -9.68
C GLY A 259 -17.20 9.83 -9.68
N ILE A 260 -16.98 9.18 -8.54
CA ILE A 260 -15.95 8.14 -8.41
C ILE A 260 -16.29 7.00 -9.36
N LEU A 261 -15.32 6.59 -10.19
CA LEU A 261 -15.49 5.50 -11.15
C LEU A 261 -15.47 4.14 -10.44
N ASP A 262 -15.90 3.09 -11.14
CA ASP A 262 -15.89 1.74 -10.60
C ASP A 262 -14.47 1.25 -10.32
N THR A 263 -14.32 0.53 -9.21
CA THR A 263 -13.06 -0.11 -8.79
C THR A 263 -12.66 -1.17 -9.81
N ILE A 264 -11.42 -1.11 -10.32
CA ILE A 264 -10.86 -2.21 -11.13
C ILE A 264 -10.46 -3.35 -10.20
N GLY A 265 -10.99 -4.55 -10.47
CA GLY A 265 -10.63 -5.76 -9.74
C GLY A 265 -9.27 -6.32 -10.13
N SER A 266 -8.59 -6.94 -9.17
CA SER A 266 -7.47 -7.86 -9.42
C SER A 266 -7.91 -9.03 -10.31
N PRO A 267 -7.07 -9.47 -11.26
CA PRO A 267 -7.29 -10.71 -12.01
C PRO A 267 -7.34 -11.96 -11.12
N LEU A 268 -6.60 -11.97 -10.01
CA LEU A 268 -6.60 -13.06 -9.03
C LEU A 268 -7.13 -12.59 -7.68
N GLN A 269 -8.06 -13.34 -7.11
CA GLN A 269 -8.66 -13.08 -5.78
C GLN A 269 -7.97 -13.85 -4.64
N TYR A 270 -7.30 -14.95 -4.99
CA TYR A 270 -6.47 -15.79 -4.12
C TYR A 270 -5.16 -16.09 -4.85
N GLY A 271 -4.13 -16.55 -4.14
CA GLY A 271 -2.84 -16.86 -4.78
C GLY A 271 -2.11 -15.67 -5.39
N TYR A 272 -2.49 -14.43 -5.08
CA TYR A 272 -1.93 -13.22 -5.70
C TYR A 272 -0.74 -12.65 -4.93
N ARG A 273 -0.64 -12.95 -3.63
CA ARG A 273 0.25 -12.25 -2.71
C ARG A 273 1.68 -12.79 -2.77
N THR A 274 2.59 -12.01 -3.34
CA THR A 274 4.00 -12.38 -3.57
C THR A 274 4.92 -12.18 -2.36
N LYS A 275 4.42 -11.57 -1.27
CA LYS A 275 5.17 -11.39 -0.02
C LYS A 275 4.32 -11.64 1.21
N LEU A 276 4.82 -12.50 2.10
CA LEU A 276 4.34 -12.66 3.47
C LEU A 276 5.45 -12.38 4.47
N THR A 277 5.06 -11.90 5.64
CA THR A 277 5.97 -11.66 6.77
C THR A 277 5.38 -12.25 8.06
N PRO A 278 5.18 -13.58 8.14
CA PRO A 278 4.74 -14.22 9.37
C PRO A 278 5.77 -13.99 10.47
N HIS A 279 5.32 -13.98 11.72
CA HIS A 279 6.16 -13.77 12.88
C HIS A 279 5.86 -14.79 13.96
N PHE A 280 6.77 -14.88 14.93
CA PHE A 280 6.60 -15.67 16.13
C PHE A 280 7.06 -14.89 17.36
N ASP A 281 6.42 -15.17 18.49
CA ASP A 281 6.75 -14.54 19.77
C ASP A 281 8.04 -15.13 20.37
N GLY A 282 8.76 -14.30 21.13
CA GLY A 282 9.91 -14.77 21.91
C GLY A 282 9.47 -15.54 23.16
N PRO A 283 10.41 -16.21 23.84
CA PRO A 283 10.11 -16.91 25.09
C PRO A 283 9.54 -15.96 26.15
N PRO A 284 8.70 -16.44 27.08
CA PRO A 284 8.11 -15.61 28.12
C PRO A 284 9.18 -14.82 28.89
N GLY A 285 9.07 -13.49 28.87
CA GLY A 285 10.06 -12.59 29.47
C GLY A 285 11.18 -12.12 28.53
N ALA A 286 11.15 -12.46 27.23
CA ALA A 286 12.14 -12.00 26.23
C ALA A 286 12.29 -10.47 26.14
N ASN A 287 11.26 -9.71 26.54
CA ASN A 287 11.30 -8.25 26.58
C ASN A 287 12.01 -7.71 27.85
N ARG A 288 12.33 -8.55 28.83
CA ARG A 288 13.05 -8.14 30.04
C ARG A 288 14.53 -7.96 29.73
N LYS A 289 15.09 -6.83 30.16
CA LYS A 289 16.51 -6.52 29.97
C LYS A 289 17.38 -7.62 30.59
N GLY A 290 18.30 -8.19 29.82
CA GLY A 290 19.22 -9.25 30.26
C GLY A 290 18.66 -10.67 30.16
N PHE A 291 17.39 -10.86 29.78
CA PHE A 291 16.83 -12.19 29.57
C PHE A 291 17.38 -12.82 28.29
N LYS A 292 17.90 -14.06 28.38
CA LYS A 292 18.48 -14.81 27.27
C LYS A 292 18.13 -16.31 27.32
N LYS A 293 16.89 -16.64 27.69
CA LYS A 293 16.45 -18.04 27.61
C LYS A 293 16.07 -18.35 26.15
N PRO A 294 16.51 -19.47 25.58
CA PRO A 294 16.00 -19.96 24.31
C PRO A 294 14.51 -20.34 24.36
N LEU A 295 13.89 -20.50 23.20
CA LEU A 295 12.61 -21.20 23.08
C LEU A 295 12.78 -22.69 23.45
N GLU A 296 11.80 -23.24 24.15
CA GLU A 296 11.77 -24.65 24.59
C GLU A 296 11.04 -25.57 23.61
N GLU A 297 10.19 -25.00 22.77
CA GLU A 297 9.44 -25.69 21.71
C GLU A 297 9.25 -24.76 20.50
N ARG A 298 8.78 -25.33 19.38
CA ARG A 298 8.43 -24.55 18.20
C ARG A 298 7.30 -23.56 18.56
N PRO A 299 7.50 -22.25 18.42
CA PRO A 299 6.46 -21.28 18.72
C PRO A 299 5.36 -21.31 17.65
N PRO A 300 4.16 -20.78 17.94
CA PRO A 300 3.22 -20.34 16.92
C PRO A 300 3.90 -19.44 15.88
N ILE A 301 3.70 -19.72 14.60
CA ILE A 301 4.21 -18.93 13.47
C ILE A 301 3.02 -18.50 12.64
N GLY A 302 2.84 -17.19 12.46
CA GLY A 302 1.75 -16.67 11.67
C GLY A 302 1.57 -15.16 11.83
N PHE A 303 0.34 -14.74 12.06
CA PHE A 303 -0.04 -13.33 12.14
C PHE A 303 -0.77 -13.03 13.44
N THR A 304 -0.83 -11.75 13.79
CA THR A 304 -1.56 -11.28 14.97
C THR A 304 -3.07 -11.37 14.70
N PRO A 305 -3.89 -11.96 15.59
CA PRO A 305 -5.34 -11.86 15.54
C PRO A 305 -5.81 -10.40 15.60
N LYS A 306 -7.06 -10.15 15.21
CA LYS A 306 -7.64 -8.80 15.27
C LYS A 306 -7.68 -8.23 16.70
N THR A 307 -7.89 -9.07 17.71
CA THR A 307 -8.25 -8.66 19.09
C THR A 307 -7.21 -9.06 20.14
N SER A 308 -6.22 -9.87 19.76
CA SER A 308 -5.16 -10.36 20.64
C SER A 308 -3.79 -9.97 20.10
N ARG A 309 -2.84 -9.71 20.98
CA ARG A 309 -1.44 -9.41 20.62
C ARG A 309 -0.55 -10.65 20.49
N ARG A 310 -1.07 -11.84 20.79
CA ARG A 310 -0.32 -13.10 20.66
C ARG A 310 -0.44 -13.65 19.26
N VAL A 311 0.64 -14.20 18.74
CA VAL A 311 0.66 -14.80 17.40
C VAL A 311 -0.33 -15.94 17.28
N LEU A 312 -1.13 -15.93 16.20
CA LEU A 312 -1.92 -17.07 15.75
C LEU A 312 -1.03 -18.01 14.94
N ASP A 313 -0.97 -19.30 15.31
CA ASP A 313 -0.27 -20.29 14.48
C ASP A 313 -1.06 -20.50 13.18
N ILE A 314 -0.43 -20.24 12.04
CA ILE A 314 -1.02 -20.32 10.70
C ILE A 314 -0.09 -21.16 9.84
N GLU A 315 -0.54 -22.33 9.40
CA GLU A 315 0.23 -23.20 8.50
C GLU A 315 0.07 -22.84 7.03
N ASP A 316 -1.00 -22.12 6.68
CA ASP A 316 -1.29 -21.79 5.29
C ASP A 316 -2.02 -20.45 5.13
N CYS A 317 -1.74 -19.77 4.02
CA CYS A 317 -2.34 -18.49 3.66
C CYS A 317 -2.80 -18.53 2.19
N PRO A 318 -4.09 -18.81 1.91
CA PRO A 318 -4.60 -19.01 0.55
C PRO A 318 -4.48 -17.80 -0.38
N ILE A 319 -4.34 -16.59 0.16
CA ILE A 319 -4.11 -15.39 -0.66
C ILE A 319 -2.68 -15.29 -1.17
N ALA A 320 -1.73 -16.04 -0.63
CA ALA A 320 -0.34 -16.05 -1.06
C ALA A 320 -0.09 -17.01 -2.22
N THR A 321 0.88 -16.67 -3.07
CA THR A 321 1.26 -17.50 -4.20
C THR A 321 1.73 -18.87 -3.73
N GLU A 322 1.61 -19.89 -4.59
CA GLU A 322 2.04 -21.25 -4.24
C GLU A 322 3.52 -21.31 -3.82
N ALA A 323 4.38 -20.54 -4.47
CA ALA A 323 5.81 -20.47 -4.11
C ALA A 323 6.00 -19.95 -2.68
N VAL A 324 5.26 -18.89 -2.30
CA VAL A 324 5.30 -18.34 -0.93
C VAL A 324 4.69 -19.30 0.09
N ARG A 325 3.63 -20.03 -0.27
CA ARG A 325 3.02 -21.07 0.59
C ARG A 325 4.01 -22.22 0.84
N LYS A 326 4.73 -22.68 -0.20
CA LYS A 326 5.83 -23.66 -0.05
C LYS A 326 6.92 -23.13 0.90
N GLY A 327 7.27 -21.85 0.79
CA GLY A 327 8.21 -21.20 1.70
C GLY A 327 7.72 -21.18 3.15
N LEU A 328 6.43 -20.93 3.41
CA LEU A 328 5.86 -21.00 4.75
C LEU A 328 5.98 -22.41 5.34
N THR A 329 5.68 -23.45 4.57
CA THR A 329 5.84 -24.85 5.00
C THR A 329 7.30 -25.15 5.37
N ALA A 330 8.24 -24.82 4.48
CA ALA A 330 9.67 -25.05 4.72
C ALA A 330 10.19 -24.29 5.95
N GLU A 331 9.75 -23.05 6.17
CA GLU A 331 10.14 -22.26 7.33
C GLU A 331 9.57 -22.81 8.64
N ARG A 332 8.37 -23.40 8.60
CA ARG A 332 7.78 -24.09 9.76
C ARG A 332 8.55 -25.36 10.10
N GLU A 333 8.97 -26.14 9.10
CA GLU A 333 9.82 -27.33 9.27
C GLU A 333 11.20 -26.96 9.83
N ARG A 334 11.83 -25.91 9.28
CA ARG A 334 13.07 -25.35 9.82
C ARG A 334 12.90 -24.96 11.29
N MET A 335 11.85 -24.22 11.61
CA MET A 335 11.58 -23.81 12.99
C MET A 335 11.24 -24.96 13.94
N ALA A 336 10.77 -26.10 13.45
CA ALA A 336 10.56 -27.30 14.26
C ALA A 336 11.87 -27.87 14.83
N THR A 337 13.01 -27.58 14.20
CA THR A 337 14.34 -28.05 14.63
C THR A 337 15.23 -26.93 15.16
N GLU A 338 15.03 -25.69 14.68
CA GLU A 338 15.90 -24.56 14.98
C GLU A 338 15.38 -23.59 16.06
N TYR A 339 14.19 -23.83 16.64
CA TYR A 339 13.58 -22.90 17.60
C TYR A 339 14.52 -22.52 18.76
N SER A 340 15.36 -23.46 19.23
CA SER A 340 16.30 -23.26 20.34
C SER A 340 17.43 -22.27 20.03
N LYS A 341 17.60 -21.85 18.77
CA LYS A 341 18.53 -20.78 18.39
C LYS A 341 17.99 -19.39 18.73
N TYR A 342 16.69 -19.26 19.00
CA TYR A 342 16.03 -17.97 19.18
C TYR A 342 15.79 -17.66 20.67
N THR A 343 16.24 -16.46 21.08
CA THR A 343 16.01 -15.90 22.42
C THR A 343 15.05 -14.71 22.39
N LYS A 344 14.58 -14.34 21.21
CA LYS A 344 13.64 -13.25 20.92
C LYS A 344 12.68 -13.70 19.82
N GLY A 345 11.52 -13.06 19.75
CA GLY A 345 10.63 -13.20 18.60
C GLY A 345 11.27 -12.63 17.34
N ALA A 346 10.80 -13.09 16.18
CA ALA A 346 11.29 -12.63 14.90
C ALA A 346 10.17 -12.62 13.85
N THR A 347 10.43 -11.87 12.78
CA THR A 347 9.62 -11.89 11.55
C THR A 347 10.39 -12.65 10.49
N ILE A 348 9.72 -13.61 9.86
CA ILE A 348 10.24 -14.42 8.77
C ILE A 348 9.82 -13.74 7.46
N LEU A 349 10.76 -13.49 6.56
CA LEU A 349 10.44 -13.03 5.21
C LEU A 349 10.09 -14.24 4.34
N LEU A 350 9.02 -14.14 3.57
CA LEU A 350 8.72 -15.02 2.47
C LEU A 350 8.41 -14.15 1.25
N ARG A 351 9.30 -14.12 0.26
CA ARG A 351 9.14 -13.32 -0.96
C ARG A 351 9.24 -14.22 -2.19
N GLU A 352 8.31 -14.09 -3.12
CA GLU A 352 8.40 -14.75 -4.41
C GLU A 352 9.59 -14.24 -5.22
N ASN A 353 10.23 -15.14 -5.94
CA ASN A 353 11.22 -14.83 -6.95
C ASN A 353 10.89 -15.60 -8.22
N THR A 354 10.88 -14.90 -9.35
CA THR A 354 10.55 -15.49 -10.64
C THR A 354 11.78 -15.57 -11.54
N LYS A 355 12.03 -16.73 -12.15
CA LYS A 355 12.92 -16.88 -13.31
C LYS A 355 12.07 -17.18 -14.54
N ARG A 356 12.10 -16.28 -15.51
CA ARG A 356 11.36 -16.40 -16.78
C ARG A 356 12.25 -16.96 -17.88
N VAL A 357 11.70 -17.87 -18.69
CA VAL A 357 12.35 -18.37 -19.92
C VAL A 357 11.35 -18.34 -21.09
N PRO A 358 11.81 -18.16 -22.34
CA PRO A 358 10.93 -18.23 -23.51
C PRO A 358 10.37 -19.65 -23.75
N THR A 359 9.17 -19.72 -24.30
CA THR A 359 8.56 -20.96 -24.80
C THR A 359 9.03 -21.23 -26.25
N PRO A 360 9.32 -22.49 -26.65
CA PRO A 360 9.31 -23.71 -25.84
C PRO A 360 10.55 -23.86 -24.96
N VAL A 361 10.35 -24.43 -23.77
CA VAL A 361 11.46 -24.77 -22.88
C VAL A 361 12.17 -26.03 -23.39
N THR A 362 13.45 -25.90 -23.74
CA THR A 362 14.27 -27.03 -24.24
C THR A 362 15.00 -27.76 -23.12
N THR A 363 15.43 -27.04 -22.07
CA THR A 363 16.13 -27.59 -20.91
C THR A 363 15.68 -26.91 -19.63
N HIS A 364 15.76 -27.61 -18.49
CA HIS A 364 15.47 -27.00 -17.20
C HIS A 364 16.45 -25.85 -16.94
N PRO A 365 15.98 -24.65 -16.55
CA PRO A 365 16.86 -23.52 -16.30
C PRO A 365 17.82 -23.80 -15.15
N GLU A 366 19.09 -23.44 -15.34
CA GLU A 366 20.15 -23.57 -14.33
C GLU A 366 19.77 -22.81 -13.04
N GLY A 367 20.07 -23.40 -11.88
CA GLY A 367 19.85 -22.79 -10.57
C GLY A 367 18.38 -22.70 -10.13
N VAL A 368 17.45 -23.27 -10.90
CA VAL A 368 16.05 -23.41 -10.49
C VAL A 368 15.85 -24.77 -9.83
N PRO A 369 15.25 -24.85 -8.64
CA PRO A 369 14.87 -26.12 -8.02
C PRO A 369 13.83 -26.88 -8.84
N GLU A 370 13.88 -28.22 -8.82
CA GLU A 370 12.92 -29.09 -9.51
C GLU A 370 11.48 -28.92 -9.00
N ASP A 371 11.31 -28.53 -7.74
CA ASP A 371 10.02 -28.30 -7.09
C ASP A 371 9.51 -26.85 -7.26
N ALA A 372 10.19 -26.02 -8.05
CA ALA A 372 9.74 -24.67 -8.38
C ALA A 372 8.35 -24.70 -9.03
N VAL A 373 7.51 -23.72 -8.67
CA VAL A 373 6.16 -23.60 -9.24
C VAL A 373 6.28 -23.11 -10.68
N LYS A 374 5.70 -23.84 -11.63
CA LYS A 374 5.75 -23.50 -13.06
C LYS A 374 4.44 -22.86 -13.48
N VAL A 375 4.52 -21.69 -14.11
CA VAL A 375 3.38 -21.00 -14.72
C VAL A 375 3.68 -20.79 -16.19
N GLU A 376 2.89 -21.41 -17.06
CA GLU A 376 3.09 -21.36 -18.51
C GLU A 376 2.15 -20.33 -19.15
N SER A 377 2.71 -19.57 -20.08
CA SER A 377 1.99 -18.65 -20.96
C SER A 377 2.38 -18.93 -22.41
N GLU A 378 1.72 -18.27 -23.36
CA GLU A 378 2.03 -18.41 -24.79
C GLU A 378 3.49 -18.06 -25.12
N LYS A 379 4.04 -17.02 -24.48
CA LYS A 379 5.40 -16.50 -24.76
C LYS A 379 6.47 -17.06 -23.83
N TYR A 380 6.11 -17.36 -22.58
CA TYR A 380 7.07 -17.62 -21.51
C TYR A 380 6.62 -18.73 -20.56
N VAL A 381 7.61 -19.35 -19.91
CA VAL A 381 7.42 -20.17 -18.71
C VAL A 381 8.11 -19.48 -17.53
N ASP A 382 7.33 -19.22 -16.49
CA ASP A 382 7.78 -18.63 -15.23
C ASP A 382 8.01 -19.73 -14.19
N TYR A 383 9.23 -19.79 -13.68
CA TYR A 383 9.61 -20.64 -12.55
C TYR A 383 9.66 -19.80 -11.28
N LYS A 384 8.71 -20.05 -10.39
CA LYS A 384 8.51 -19.29 -9.16
C LYS A 384 9.05 -20.04 -7.95
N THR A 385 9.93 -19.37 -7.21
CA THR A 385 10.54 -19.84 -5.96
C THR A 385 10.27 -18.85 -4.84
N TYR A 386 10.74 -19.15 -3.62
CA TYR A 386 10.67 -18.24 -2.48
C TYR A 386 12.06 -17.88 -1.96
N ILE A 387 12.15 -16.69 -1.36
CA ILE A 387 13.33 -16.13 -0.72
C ILE A 387 12.99 -15.80 0.73
N THR A 388 13.89 -16.17 1.64
CA THR A 388 13.78 -15.86 3.08
C THR A 388 14.88 -14.94 3.61
N ASP A 389 15.98 -14.78 2.85
CA ASP A 389 16.99 -13.76 3.14
C ASP A 389 16.49 -12.38 2.70
N ASN A 390 16.45 -11.45 3.65
CA ASN A 390 16.03 -10.06 3.42
C ASN A 390 16.92 -9.31 2.43
N ASN A 391 18.19 -9.71 2.30
CA ASN A 391 19.17 -9.04 1.46
C ASN A 391 19.36 -9.71 0.09
N ALA A 392 18.78 -10.89 -0.13
CA ALA A 392 18.79 -11.53 -1.43
C ALA A 392 17.99 -10.69 -2.44
N THR A 393 18.25 -10.89 -3.73
CA THR A 393 17.53 -10.19 -4.80
C THR A 393 16.36 -11.03 -5.29
N SER A 394 15.15 -10.46 -5.24
CA SER A 394 13.96 -11.02 -5.89
C SER A 394 13.78 -10.40 -7.28
N THR A 395 13.36 -11.22 -8.24
CA THR A 395 13.00 -10.80 -9.59
C THR A 395 11.50 -10.95 -9.82
N GLU A 396 10.89 -9.92 -10.41
CA GLU A 396 9.49 -9.85 -10.80
C GLU A 396 9.38 -9.39 -12.25
N TYR A 397 8.29 -9.76 -12.91
CA TYR A 397 8.01 -9.37 -14.29
C TYR A 397 6.66 -8.69 -14.38
N ILE A 398 6.57 -7.66 -15.22
CA ILE A 398 5.33 -6.97 -15.57
C ILE A 398 5.31 -6.91 -17.08
N ASP A 399 4.47 -7.74 -17.70
CA ASP A 399 4.52 -8.00 -19.14
C ASP A 399 5.96 -8.35 -19.55
N ASP A 400 6.56 -7.59 -20.46
CA ASP A 400 7.93 -7.80 -20.94
C ASP A 400 8.99 -7.08 -20.08
N PHE A 401 8.58 -6.27 -19.09
CA PHE A 401 9.49 -5.57 -18.19
C PHE A 401 9.96 -6.46 -17.04
N VAL A 402 11.22 -6.32 -16.66
CA VAL A 402 11.85 -7.02 -15.54
C VAL A 402 12.25 -6.05 -14.42
N PHE A 403 11.95 -6.43 -13.19
CA PHE A 403 12.28 -5.67 -11.99
C PHE A 403 13.02 -6.54 -10.99
N THR A 404 14.14 -6.05 -10.51
CA THR A 404 14.88 -6.64 -9.39
C THR A 404 14.84 -5.72 -8.19
N ASN A 405 14.75 -6.29 -7.00
CA ASN A 405 14.71 -5.57 -5.73
C ASN A 405 15.35 -6.42 -4.61
N PRO A 406 15.87 -5.83 -3.53
CA PRO A 406 16.14 -6.58 -2.31
C PRO A 406 14.83 -7.20 -1.81
N ALA A 407 14.83 -8.49 -1.46
CA ALA A 407 13.61 -9.23 -1.11
C ALA A 407 12.89 -8.65 0.12
N GLY A 408 13.64 -8.06 1.05
CA GLY A 408 13.10 -7.36 2.22
C GLY A 408 12.48 -6.00 1.90
N SER A 409 12.84 -5.37 0.78
CA SER A 409 12.37 -4.04 0.38
C SER A 409 10.92 -4.04 -0.12
N PHE A 410 10.41 -2.85 -0.43
CA PHE A 410 9.07 -2.69 -1.00
C PHE A 410 9.10 -2.96 -2.50
N PHE A 411 8.15 -3.76 -2.94
CA PHE A 411 7.67 -3.86 -4.32
C PHE A 411 6.24 -4.35 -4.24
N GLN A 412 5.41 -4.04 -5.24
CA GLN A 412 4.00 -4.37 -5.22
C GLN A 412 3.79 -5.87 -4.93
N ASN A 413 2.85 -6.16 -4.02
CA ASN A 413 2.66 -7.51 -3.48
C ASN A 413 1.63 -8.32 -4.27
N ASN A 414 0.99 -7.72 -5.27
CA ASN A 414 0.07 -8.38 -6.18
C ASN A 414 0.59 -8.14 -7.60
N ASN A 415 1.30 -9.11 -8.17
CA ASN A 415 1.82 -8.97 -9.53
C ASN A 415 0.72 -9.12 -10.60
N SER A 416 -0.36 -9.85 -10.30
CA SER A 416 -1.43 -10.11 -11.27
C SER A 416 -2.17 -8.85 -11.72
N ILE A 417 -2.30 -7.83 -10.86
CA ILE A 417 -2.97 -6.57 -11.20
C ILE A 417 -2.02 -5.55 -11.85
N LEU A 418 -0.70 -5.78 -11.87
CA LEU A 418 0.24 -4.76 -12.34
C LEU A 418 0.09 -4.41 -13.81
N SER A 419 -0.12 -5.42 -14.67
CA SER A 419 -0.33 -5.18 -16.11
C SER A 419 -1.53 -4.26 -16.39
N PRO A 420 -2.78 -4.58 -15.97
CA PRO A 420 -3.92 -3.69 -16.20
C PRO A 420 -3.78 -2.36 -15.45
N PHE A 421 -3.04 -2.31 -14.35
CA PHE A 421 -2.79 -1.06 -13.62
C PHE A 421 -1.81 -0.14 -14.36
N THR A 422 -0.66 -0.64 -14.82
CA THR A 422 0.31 0.17 -15.57
C THR A 422 -0.22 0.56 -16.95
N GLU A 423 -1.05 -0.29 -17.56
CA GLU A 423 -1.79 0.07 -18.78
C GLU A 423 -2.75 1.23 -18.51
N TYR A 424 -3.54 1.17 -17.44
CA TYR A 424 -4.44 2.26 -17.08
C TYR A 424 -3.69 3.58 -16.81
N ILE A 425 -2.57 3.52 -16.10
CA ILE A 425 -1.73 4.72 -15.91
C ILE A 425 -1.26 5.26 -17.26
N GLY A 426 -0.78 4.41 -18.17
CA GLY A 426 -0.37 4.84 -19.52
C GLY A 426 -1.48 5.47 -20.35
N GLN A 427 -2.71 4.98 -20.20
CA GLN A 427 -3.89 5.54 -20.88
C GLN A 427 -4.31 6.92 -20.33
N HIS A 428 -3.95 7.25 -19.08
CA HIS A 428 -4.42 8.45 -18.39
C HIS A 428 -3.32 9.46 -18.02
N VAL A 429 -2.04 9.09 -18.17
CA VAL A 429 -0.90 9.96 -17.87
C VAL A 429 -0.73 11.08 -18.90
N LEU A 430 -1.25 10.90 -20.12
CA LEU A 430 -1.40 11.94 -21.12
C LEU A 430 -2.86 12.41 -21.16
N PRO A 431 -3.14 13.68 -21.48
CA PRO A 431 -4.50 14.16 -21.63
C PRO A 431 -5.19 13.44 -22.79
N PRO A 432 -6.50 13.13 -22.68
CA PRO A 432 -7.25 12.58 -23.80
C PRO A 432 -7.25 13.59 -24.95
N PRO A 433 -7.29 13.13 -26.22
CA PRO A 433 -7.27 14.04 -27.39
C PRO A 433 -8.36 15.11 -27.36
N ALA A 434 -9.51 14.82 -26.75
CA ALA A 434 -10.62 15.76 -26.59
C ALA A 434 -10.32 16.95 -25.66
N LEU A 435 -9.36 16.80 -24.72
CA LEU A 435 -8.89 17.87 -23.83
C LEU A 435 -7.63 18.57 -24.35
N ALA A 436 -7.07 18.12 -25.48
CA ALA A 436 -5.92 18.77 -26.09
C ALA A 436 -6.36 20.05 -26.81
N SER A 437 -6.11 21.20 -26.18
CA SER A 437 -6.25 22.49 -26.87
C SER A 437 -5.19 22.61 -27.96
N PRO A 438 -5.51 23.17 -29.15
CA PRO A 438 -4.51 23.47 -30.18
C PRO A 438 -3.37 24.38 -29.70
N SER A 439 -3.60 25.15 -28.62
CA SER A 439 -2.61 26.02 -27.99
C SER A 439 -1.77 25.34 -26.91
N SER A 440 -2.16 24.15 -26.45
CA SER A 440 -1.44 23.44 -25.37
C SER A 440 -0.24 22.69 -25.93
N LYS A 441 0.93 22.86 -25.29
CA LYS A 441 2.12 22.12 -25.67
C LYS A 441 1.93 20.63 -25.40
N GLN A 442 2.48 19.80 -26.27
CA GLN A 442 2.48 18.35 -26.07
C GLN A 442 3.30 18.00 -24.84
N ILE A 443 2.76 17.16 -23.96
CA ILE A 443 3.54 16.59 -22.84
C ILE A 443 4.62 15.67 -23.42
N LYS A 444 5.87 15.97 -23.10
CA LYS A 444 7.06 15.23 -23.55
C LYS A 444 7.79 14.55 -22.40
N TYR A 445 7.52 14.98 -21.17
CA TYR A 445 8.35 14.69 -20.02
C TYR A 445 7.54 14.08 -18.87
N LEU A 446 8.12 13.09 -18.19
CA LEU A 446 7.56 12.49 -16.98
C LEU A 446 8.49 12.73 -15.78
N ILE A 447 7.91 13.14 -14.66
CA ILE A 447 8.52 13.06 -13.33
C ILE A 447 7.71 12.07 -12.50
N ASP A 448 8.35 11.00 -12.05
CA ASP A 448 7.81 10.00 -11.14
C ASP A 448 8.38 10.27 -9.74
N ALA A 449 7.58 10.93 -8.89
CA ALA A 449 7.98 11.25 -7.52
C ALA A 449 7.60 10.10 -6.59
N TYR A 450 8.52 9.76 -5.68
CA TYR A 450 8.47 8.54 -4.86
C TYR A 450 8.62 7.27 -5.72
N SER A 451 9.50 7.33 -6.73
CA SER A 451 9.59 6.30 -7.78
C SER A 451 9.97 4.90 -7.29
N GLY A 452 10.50 4.77 -6.07
CA GLY A 452 10.99 3.50 -5.54
C GLY A 452 12.03 2.87 -6.46
N SER A 453 11.74 1.67 -6.96
CA SER A 453 12.58 0.94 -7.93
C SER A 453 12.22 1.17 -9.40
N GLY A 454 11.43 2.22 -9.68
CA GLY A 454 11.17 2.76 -11.00
C GLY A 454 9.99 2.14 -11.73
N LEU A 455 8.95 1.68 -11.02
CA LEU A 455 7.78 1.03 -11.64
C LEU A 455 7.19 1.87 -12.78
N PHE A 456 6.73 3.10 -12.47
CA PHE A 456 6.10 3.96 -13.48
C PHE A 456 7.14 4.59 -14.39
N THR A 457 8.27 5.05 -13.84
CA THR A 457 9.36 5.62 -14.65
C THR A 457 9.74 4.69 -15.82
N ILE A 458 9.90 3.38 -15.57
CA ILE A 458 10.29 2.38 -16.57
C ILE A 458 9.12 2.03 -17.49
N THR A 459 7.98 1.61 -16.92
CA THR A 459 6.84 1.10 -17.71
C THR A 459 6.21 2.16 -18.60
N GLN A 460 6.29 3.43 -18.22
CA GLN A 460 5.70 4.54 -18.96
C GLN A 460 6.71 5.28 -19.85
N SER A 461 8.01 4.95 -19.78
CA SER A 461 9.09 5.70 -20.44
C SER A 461 8.93 5.88 -21.95
N SER A 462 8.32 4.92 -22.64
CA SER A 462 8.11 4.97 -24.09
C SER A 462 7.12 6.05 -24.54
N LEU A 463 6.28 6.55 -23.62
CA LEU A 463 5.29 7.59 -23.89
C LEU A 463 5.89 9.00 -23.92
N PHE A 464 7.12 9.16 -23.39
CA PHE A 464 7.73 10.47 -23.11
C PHE A 464 9.00 10.68 -23.93
N PRO A 465 8.91 11.27 -25.14
CA PRO A 465 10.06 11.47 -26.01
C PRO A 465 11.11 12.43 -25.43
N GLY A 466 10.74 13.27 -24.47
CA GLY A 466 11.65 14.12 -23.72
C GLY A 466 12.35 13.41 -22.54
N GLY A 467 11.96 12.18 -22.23
CA GLY A 467 12.52 11.37 -21.17
C GLY A 467 11.73 11.41 -19.84
N SER A 468 11.98 10.38 -19.03
CA SER A 468 11.36 10.16 -17.73
C SER A 468 12.37 10.22 -16.59
N ILE A 469 11.96 10.78 -15.45
CA ILE A 469 12.79 10.92 -14.25
C ILE A 469 12.08 10.29 -13.07
N GLY A 470 12.70 9.27 -12.47
CA GLY A 470 12.30 8.78 -11.16
C GLY A 470 13.06 9.48 -10.05
N ILE A 471 12.37 9.95 -9.01
CA ILE A 471 12.97 10.59 -7.84
C ILE A 471 12.48 9.90 -6.57
N ASP A 472 13.41 9.50 -5.72
CA ASP A 472 13.13 8.88 -4.42
C ASP A 472 14.21 9.27 -3.41
N ILE A 473 13.88 9.27 -2.12
CA ILE A 473 14.84 9.55 -1.04
C ILE A 473 15.72 8.34 -0.72
N ALA A 474 15.30 7.13 -1.07
CA ALA A 474 15.99 5.90 -0.74
C ALA A 474 17.06 5.57 -1.79
N ASP A 475 18.33 5.90 -1.48
CA ASP A 475 19.50 5.60 -2.33
C ASP A 475 19.54 4.15 -2.84
N LYS A 476 19.19 3.19 -1.98
CA LYS A 476 19.15 1.77 -2.35
C LYS A 476 18.08 1.47 -3.40
N SER A 477 16.89 2.06 -3.26
CA SER A 477 15.80 1.89 -4.24
C SER A 477 16.21 2.48 -5.59
N ILE A 478 16.82 3.66 -5.59
CA ILE A 478 17.34 4.31 -6.79
C ILE A 478 18.46 3.51 -7.47
N ALA A 479 19.36 2.89 -6.70
CA ALA A 479 20.38 2.00 -7.27
C ALA A 479 19.75 0.81 -8.02
N TYR A 480 18.70 0.21 -7.45
CA TYR A 480 17.92 -0.83 -8.14
C TYR A 480 17.10 -0.28 -9.30
N ALA A 481 16.57 0.94 -9.22
CA ALA A 481 15.86 1.57 -10.33
C ALA A 481 16.76 1.76 -11.56
N ARG A 482 18.00 2.24 -11.36
CA ARG A 482 19.01 2.33 -12.43
C ARG A 482 19.34 0.96 -13.01
N LYS A 483 19.53 -0.05 -12.16
CA LYS A 483 19.75 -1.44 -12.60
C LYS A 483 18.56 -1.96 -13.41
N ASN A 484 17.33 -1.68 -12.98
CA ASN A 484 16.12 -2.11 -13.66
C ASN A 484 15.99 -1.40 -15.02
N ALA A 485 16.30 -0.11 -15.14
CA ALA A 485 16.35 0.54 -16.46
C ALA A 485 17.36 -0.13 -17.40
N THR A 486 18.56 -0.47 -16.90
CA THR A 486 19.55 -1.23 -17.70
C THR A 486 19.03 -2.60 -18.11
N LEU A 487 18.38 -3.34 -17.20
CA LEU A 487 17.80 -4.66 -17.50
C LEU A 487 16.69 -4.59 -18.56
N ASN A 488 16.02 -3.45 -18.67
CA ASN A 488 14.98 -3.19 -19.66
C ASN A 488 15.51 -2.46 -20.92
N ASN A 489 16.84 -2.39 -21.09
CA ASN A 489 17.51 -1.75 -22.23
C ASN A 489 17.13 -0.27 -22.43
N LEU A 490 16.78 0.44 -21.35
CA LEU A 490 16.47 1.86 -21.39
C LEU A 490 17.75 2.69 -21.26
N LYS A 491 17.91 3.67 -22.15
CA LYS A 491 19.02 4.62 -22.12
C LYS A 491 18.75 5.73 -21.10
N GLU A 492 19.81 6.37 -20.63
CA GLU A 492 19.71 7.42 -19.60
C GLU A 492 18.92 8.64 -20.07
N GLU A 493 18.95 8.97 -21.37
CA GLU A 493 18.16 10.05 -21.95
C GLU A 493 16.65 9.75 -21.93
N GLN A 494 16.28 8.47 -21.97
CA GLN A 494 14.89 8.02 -21.91
C GLN A 494 14.41 7.81 -20.47
N CYS A 495 15.27 7.32 -19.59
CA CYS A 495 14.92 6.96 -18.23
C CYS A 495 16.09 7.20 -17.26
N ARG A 496 15.97 8.24 -16.41
CA ARG A 496 16.98 8.59 -15.40
C ARG A 496 16.42 8.55 -13.99
N PHE A 497 17.30 8.36 -13.00
CA PHE A 497 16.91 8.27 -11.59
C PHE A 497 17.79 9.13 -10.68
N ILE A 498 17.15 9.88 -9.79
CA ILE A 498 17.80 10.80 -8.85
C ILE A 498 17.44 10.38 -7.42
N ALA A 499 18.46 10.26 -6.58
CA ALA A 499 18.25 10.19 -5.15
C ALA A 499 18.23 11.61 -4.59
N ALA A 500 17.07 12.07 -4.10
CA ALA A 500 16.90 13.42 -3.57
C ALA A 500 15.84 13.45 -2.48
N ASP A 501 16.01 14.36 -1.51
CA ASP A 501 14.99 14.64 -0.51
C ASP A 501 13.83 15.44 -1.14
N ALA A 502 12.61 15.25 -0.64
CA ALA A 502 11.40 15.90 -1.12
C ALA A 502 11.48 17.46 -1.17
N PRO A 503 12.20 18.17 -0.27
CA PRO A 503 12.43 19.63 -0.34
C PRO A 503 13.32 20.11 -1.50
N GLU A 504 14.02 19.20 -2.17
CA GLU A 504 14.96 19.51 -3.26
C GLU A 504 14.56 18.88 -4.60
N LEU A 505 13.39 18.23 -4.64
CA LEU A 505 12.95 17.39 -5.76
C LEU A 505 12.89 18.15 -7.09
N PHE A 506 12.44 19.41 -7.06
CA PHE A 506 12.37 20.28 -8.25
C PHE A 506 13.56 21.26 -8.35
N LYS A 507 14.54 21.23 -7.44
CA LYS A 507 15.74 22.07 -7.57
C LYS A 507 16.63 21.58 -8.73
N SER A 508 16.72 20.26 -8.91
CA SER A 508 17.48 19.60 -9.98
C SER A 508 16.68 19.45 -11.29
N VAL A 509 15.41 19.85 -11.27
CA VAL A 509 14.48 19.88 -12.40
C VAL A 509 13.94 21.31 -12.51
N SER A 510 14.82 22.25 -12.84
CA SER A 510 14.43 23.64 -13.04
C SER A 510 13.67 23.79 -14.37
N ASN A 511 12.88 24.87 -14.50
CA ASN A 511 12.22 25.25 -15.76
C ASN A 511 13.19 25.40 -16.95
N GLU A 512 14.50 25.47 -16.69
CA GLU A 512 15.55 25.51 -17.71
C GLU A 512 15.86 24.12 -18.30
N THR A 513 15.45 23.05 -17.62
CA THR A 513 15.68 21.65 -18.02
C THR A 513 14.42 20.92 -18.46
N MET A 514 13.26 21.24 -17.87
CA MET A 514 11.96 20.66 -18.25
C MET A 514 10.90 21.73 -18.16
N ASP A 515 10.19 21.94 -19.27
CA ASP A 515 9.08 22.88 -19.34
C ASP A 515 7.87 22.30 -18.57
N PRO A 516 7.33 22.99 -17.54
CA PRO A 516 6.18 22.49 -16.80
C PRO A 516 4.92 22.32 -17.67
N ASP A 517 4.78 23.08 -18.76
CA ASP A 517 3.68 22.93 -19.71
C ASP A 517 3.77 21.63 -20.53
N GLU A 518 4.98 21.06 -20.63
CA GLU A 518 5.27 19.81 -21.34
C GLU A 518 5.49 18.63 -20.37
N THR A 519 5.17 18.81 -19.09
CA THR A 519 5.50 17.83 -18.03
C THR A 519 4.25 17.30 -17.33
N VAL A 520 4.25 15.99 -17.08
CA VAL A 520 3.35 15.32 -16.15
C VAL A 520 4.13 14.82 -14.93
N VAL A 521 3.49 14.88 -13.76
CA VAL A 521 4.01 14.29 -12.52
C VAL A 521 3.16 13.10 -12.10
N ILE A 522 3.75 11.93 -11.94
CA ILE A 522 3.16 10.80 -11.21
C ILE A 522 3.59 10.90 -9.74
N LEU A 523 2.64 10.74 -8.81
CA LEU A 523 2.88 10.70 -7.37
C LEU A 523 2.52 9.31 -6.83
N ASP A 524 3.44 8.64 -6.13
CA ASP A 524 3.17 7.41 -5.35
C ASP A 524 3.70 7.51 -3.90
N PRO A 525 3.17 8.46 -3.10
CA PRO A 525 3.72 8.74 -1.77
C PRO A 525 3.43 7.62 -0.76
N PRO A 526 4.16 7.59 0.38
CA PRO A 526 3.83 6.69 1.48
C PRO A 526 2.42 6.97 2.05
N ARG A 527 1.90 6.04 2.87
CA ARG A 527 0.54 6.09 3.48
C ARG A 527 0.13 7.43 4.11
N LYS A 528 1.09 8.23 4.61
CA LYS A 528 0.87 9.57 5.20
C LYS A 528 0.54 10.66 4.15
N GLY A 529 0.63 10.33 2.86
CA GLY A 529 0.51 11.26 1.74
C GLY A 529 1.77 12.10 1.53
N CYS A 530 1.64 13.13 0.71
CA CYS A 530 2.65 14.16 0.49
C CYS A 530 2.79 15.06 1.72
N ASP A 531 4.02 15.52 1.99
CA ASP A 531 4.20 16.58 2.98
C ASP A 531 3.91 17.96 2.38
N ALA A 532 3.65 18.93 3.26
CA ALA A 532 3.33 20.30 2.86
C ALA A 532 4.44 20.97 2.04
N SER A 533 5.71 20.61 2.28
CA SER A 533 6.84 21.18 1.53
C SER A 533 6.82 20.67 0.08
N PHE A 534 6.53 19.39 -0.12
CA PHE A 534 6.39 18.78 -1.43
C PHE A 534 5.22 19.41 -2.20
N LEU A 535 4.04 19.51 -1.59
CA LEU A 535 2.86 20.10 -2.24
C LEU A 535 3.11 21.55 -2.67
N ARG A 536 3.80 22.36 -1.84
CA ARG A 536 4.21 23.73 -2.20
C ARG A 536 5.13 23.75 -3.41
N GLN A 537 6.09 22.83 -3.47
CA GLN A 537 7.00 22.75 -4.63
C GLN A 537 6.28 22.28 -5.89
N LEU A 538 5.37 21.32 -5.79
CA LEU A 538 4.58 20.85 -6.92
C LEU A 538 3.70 21.97 -7.49
N LEU A 539 3.01 22.74 -6.63
CA LEU A 539 2.24 23.91 -7.04
C LEU A 539 3.13 25.01 -7.64
N LYS A 540 4.36 25.16 -7.14
CA LYS A 540 5.34 26.11 -7.68
C LYS A 540 5.90 25.69 -9.04
N PHE A 541 6.19 24.40 -9.23
CA PHE A 541 6.63 23.85 -10.51
C PHE A 541 5.48 23.86 -11.54
N ALA A 542 4.26 23.61 -11.07
CA ALA A 542 3.02 23.72 -11.83
C ALA A 542 2.98 22.84 -13.10
N PRO A 543 3.25 21.52 -13.01
CA PRO A 543 3.19 20.63 -14.16
C PRO A 543 1.80 20.67 -14.79
N ARG A 544 1.74 20.48 -16.11
CA ARG A 544 0.48 20.47 -16.87
C ARG A 544 -0.53 19.46 -16.33
N ARG A 545 -0.04 18.31 -15.85
CA ARG A 545 -0.87 17.20 -15.39
C ARG A 545 -0.24 16.51 -14.17
N VAL A 546 -1.09 16.00 -13.28
CA VAL A 546 -0.67 15.19 -12.13
C VAL A 546 -1.50 13.91 -12.09
N VAL A 547 -0.84 12.75 -11.98
CA VAL A 547 -1.48 11.46 -11.70
C VAL A 547 -1.06 11.02 -10.31
N TYR A 548 -2.01 11.01 -9.38
CA TYR A 548 -1.78 10.66 -7.99
C TYR A 548 -2.23 9.21 -7.75
N VAL A 549 -1.28 8.33 -7.46
CA VAL A 549 -1.47 6.94 -7.00
C VAL A 549 -1.33 6.89 -5.47
N SER A 550 -2.19 6.16 -4.76
CA SER A 550 -2.09 6.05 -3.31
C SER A 550 -2.73 4.80 -2.72
N CYS A 551 -2.00 4.14 -1.83
CA CYS A 551 -2.52 3.06 -0.99
C CYS A 551 -3.35 3.54 0.22
N ASN A 552 -3.43 4.86 0.44
CA ASN A 552 -4.33 5.49 1.40
C ASN A 552 -5.14 6.60 0.72
N VAL A 553 -6.39 6.30 0.38
CA VAL A 553 -7.26 7.22 -0.33
C VAL A 553 -7.71 8.43 0.50
N HIS A 554 -7.60 8.37 1.83
CA HIS A 554 -7.97 9.48 2.73
C HIS A 554 -6.91 10.60 2.69
N THR A 555 -5.62 10.24 2.77
CA THR A 555 -4.53 11.21 2.59
C THR A 555 -4.43 11.69 1.14
N GLN A 556 -4.72 10.81 0.16
CA GLN A 556 -4.88 11.25 -1.23
C GLN A 556 -5.97 12.30 -1.37
N ALA A 557 -7.17 12.09 -0.81
CA ALA A 557 -8.27 13.05 -0.87
C ALA A 557 -7.86 14.41 -0.26
N ARG A 558 -7.19 14.41 0.89
CA ARG A 558 -6.61 15.61 1.52
C ARG A 558 -5.67 16.35 0.56
N ASP A 559 -4.71 15.63 -0.02
CA ASP A 559 -3.66 16.22 -0.86
C ASP A 559 -4.21 16.71 -2.19
N VAL A 560 -5.13 15.96 -2.81
CA VAL A 560 -5.87 16.38 -4.00
C VAL A 560 -6.69 17.64 -3.68
N GLY A 561 -7.34 17.70 -2.53
CA GLY A 561 -8.05 18.89 -2.07
C GLY A 561 -7.16 20.13 -2.00
N ILE A 562 -5.93 19.98 -1.50
CA ILE A 562 -4.92 21.04 -1.47
C ILE A 562 -4.55 21.50 -2.88
N LEU A 563 -4.33 20.56 -3.82
CA LEU A 563 -3.98 20.88 -5.20
C LEU A 563 -5.12 21.59 -5.95
N VAL A 564 -6.36 21.20 -5.69
CA VAL A 564 -7.56 21.81 -6.29
C VAL A 564 -7.80 23.22 -5.75
N ARG A 565 -7.59 23.44 -4.44
CA ARG A 565 -7.66 24.79 -3.84
C ARG A 565 -6.47 25.68 -4.20
N GLY A 566 -5.33 25.08 -4.56
CA GLY A 566 -4.06 25.77 -4.82
C GLY A 566 -3.41 26.35 -3.56
N GLU A 567 -3.72 25.83 -2.36
CA GLU A 567 -3.23 26.36 -1.07
C GLU A 567 -2.93 25.25 -0.06
N VAL A 568 -1.72 25.28 0.51
CA VAL A 568 -1.23 24.25 1.43
C VAL A 568 -1.52 24.55 2.90
N ASP A 569 -1.54 25.83 3.31
CA ASP A 569 -1.58 26.23 4.72
C ASP A 569 -2.99 26.44 5.29
N GLY A 570 -4.02 25.95 4.58
CA GLY A 570 -5.35 25.70 5.17
C GLY A 570 -5.93 26.85 5.97
N SER A 571 -6.03 28.06 5.40
CA SER A 571 -7.06 29.00 5.87
C SER A 571 -8.42 28.36 5.60
N VAL A 572 -8.84 27.51 6.52
CA VAL A 572 -10.21 27.06 6.66
C VAL A 572 -11.05 28.33 6.78
N LEU A 573 -11.88 28.58 5.76
CA LEU A 573 -12.96 29.55 5.84
C LEU A 573 -13.90 29.06 6.95
N ASP A 574 -13.65 29.50 8.17
CA ASP A 574 -14.68 29.61 9.19
C ASP A 574 -15.33 30.99 8.99
N PRO A 575 -16.53 31.07 8.39
CA PRO A 575 -17.20 32.35 8.13
C PRO A 575 -17.57 33.09 9.43
N ASN A 576 -17.42 32.48 10.61
CA ASN A 576 -17.78 33.07 11.90
C ASN A 576 -16.60 33.34 12.85
N LYS A 577 -15.35 33.07 12.43
CA LYS A 577 -14.18 33.35 13.28
C LYS A 577 -13.77 34.82 13.19
N LYS A 578 -14.40 35.66 14.01
CA LYS A 578 -13.82 36.98 14.34
C LYS A 578 -12.49 36.75 15.02
N THR A 579 -11.40 37.21 14.41
CA THR A 579 -10.09 37.24 15.02
C THR A 579 -10.11 38.21 16.21
N GLU A 580 -10.04 37.67 17.42
CA GLU A 580 -9.64 38.47 18.58
C GLU A 580 -8.17 38.84 18.40
N ASN A 581 -7.91 40.15 18.43
CA ASN A 581 -6.64 40.85 18.19
C ASN A 581 -6.41 41.21 16.72
N GLY A 582 -6.82 42.45 16.39
CA GLY A 582 -6.53 43.15 15.13
C GLY A 582 -5.04 43.45 14.95
N ALA A 583 -4.22 42.41 14.89
CA ALA A 583 -2.86 42.46 14.39
C ALA A 583 -2.86 41.82 13.01
N GLU A 584 -2.66 42.63 11.98
CA GLU A 584 -2.33 42.17 10.64
C GLU A 584 -1.05 41.31 10.73
N GLU A 585 -1.20 39.99 10.62
CA GLU A 585 -0.06 39.14 10.29
C GLU A 585 0.38 39.57 8.89
N LYS A 586 1.51 40.28 8.80
CA LYS A 586 2.23 40.49 7.56
C LYS A 586 2.57 39.13 6.98
N MET A 587 1.77 38.69 6.00
CA MET A 587 2.21 37.68 5.05
C MET A 587 3.55 38.15 4.49
N GLU A 588 4.58 37.31 4.59
CA GLU A 588 5.75 37.48 3.73
C GLU A 588 5.21 37.47 2.29
N ASN A 589 5.23 38.64 1.65
CA ASN A 589 4.89 38.81 0.25
C ASN A 589 5.75 37.86 -0.58
N GLY A 590 5.21 36.67 -0.87
CA GLY A 590 5.55 35.95 -2.08
C GLY A 590 5.33 36.91 -3.24
N GLY A 591 6.36 37.08 -4.06
CA GLY A 591 6.48 38.15 -5.04
C GLY A 591 5.18 38.52 -5.76
N GLU A 592 4.95 39.82 -5.86
CA GLU A 592 3.90 40.46 -6.62
C GLU A 592 3.73 39.78 -8.00
N GLY A 593 2.52 39.28 -8.28
CA GLY A 593 2.08 38.96 -9.65
C GLY A 593 2.11 37.50 -10.11
N ARG A 594 2.44 36.49 -9.29
CA ARG A 594 2.27 35.08 -9.71
C ARG A 594 0.84 34.61 -9.48
N GLU A 595 0.13 34.34 -10.58
CA GLU A 595 -1.19 33.72 -10.60
C GLU A 595 -1.22 32.42 -9.78
N LYS A 596 -2.32 32.23 -9.05
CA LYS A 596 -2.49 31.12 -8.10
C LYS A 596 -2.77 29.82 -8.85
N VAL A 597 -1.73 28.99 -9.01
CA VAL A 597 -1.84 27.68 -9.67
C VAL A 597 -2.81 26.77 -8.92
N ARG A 598 -3.75 26.17 -9.65
CA ARG A 598 -4.70 25.19 -9.14
C ARG A 598 -4.97 24.09 -10.15
N TYR A 599 -5.55 23.01 -9.67
CA TYR A 599 -5.90 21.84 -10.48
C TYR A 599 -7.41 21.59 -10.48
N GLU A 600 -7.89 20.93 -11.53
CA GLU A 600 -9.20 20.30 -11.56
C GLU A 600 -9.06 18.78 -11.58
N ILE A 601 -10.03 18.08 -11.02
CA ILE A 601 -10.05 16.63 -10.98
C ILE A 601 -10.71 16.11 -12.26
N GLU A 602 -9.95 15.41 -13.10
CA GLU A 602 -10.48 14.74 -14.29
C GLU A 602 -11.22 13.45 -13.93
N SER A 603 -10.59 12.61 -13.10
CA SER A 603 -11.19 11.33 -12.69
C SER A 603 -10.57 10.82 -11.39
N ILE A 604 -11.35 10.00 -10.68
CA ILE A 604 -10.91 9.27 -9.49
C ILE A 604 -11.45 7.85 -9.57
N ARG A 605 -10.62 6.85 -9.27
CA ARG A 605 -11.07 5.45 -9.14
C ARG A 605 -10.24 4.64 -8.15
N GLY A 606 -10.78 3.51 -7.74
CA GLY A 606 -10.05 2.49 -6.99
C GLY A 606 -9.49 1.35 -7.86
N PHE A 607 -8.45 0.69 -7.36
CA PHE A 607 -7.90 -0.57 -7.82
C PHE A 607 -7.81 -1.54 -6.65
N ASP A 608 -8.22 -2.78 -6.88
CA ASP A 608 -8.15 -3.82 -5.87
C ASP A 608 -6.79 -4.53 -5.87
N PHE A 609 -5.76 -3.90 -5.33
CA PHE A 609 -4.48 -4.57 -5.12
C PHE A 609 -4.53 -5.68 -4.07
N PHE A 610 -5.54 -5.69 -3.20
CA PHE A 610 -5.64 -6.59 -2.06
C PHE A 610 -7.04 -7.19 -1.91
N PRO A 611 -7.44 -8.11 -2.81
CA PRO A 611 -8.70 -8.84 -2.70
C PRO A 611 -8.87 -9.49 -1.34
N GLN A 612 -10.11 -9.69 -0.91
CA GLN A 612 -10.47 -10.19 0.42
C GLN A 612 -10.16 -9.23 1.57
N THR A 613 -9.63 -8.04 1.31
CA THR A 613 -9.30 -7.03 2.32
C THR A 613 -10.03 -5.69 2.11
N GLY A 614 -10.06 -4.86 3.15
CA GLY A 614 -10.56 -3.48 3.10
C GLY A 614 -9.69 -2.48 2.33
N HIS A 615 -8.48 -2.85 1.88
CA HIS A 615 -7.57 -1.90 1.23
C HIS A 615 -8.00 -1.63 -0.22
N VAL A 616 -7.87 -0.37 -0.63
CA VAL A 616 -8.07 0.10 -2.00
C VAL A 616 -6.92 1.02 -2.40
N GLU A 617 -6.38 0.81 -3.59
CA GLU A 617 -5.39 1.69 -4.19
C GLU A 617 -6.15 2.75 -5.02
N GLY A 618 -5.98 4.04 -4.72
CA GLY A 618 -6.65 5.11 -5.43
C GLY A 618 -5.80 5.67 -6.56
N VAL A 619 -6.42 6.00 -7.69
CA VAL A 619 -5.82 6.81 -8.75
C VAL A 619 -6.68 8.06 -8.96
N ALA A 620 -6.06 9.23 -8.85
CA ALA A 620 -6.67 10.51 -9.15
C ALA A 620 -5.88 11.21 -10.26
N VAL A 621 -6.59 11.68 -11.29
CA VAL A 621 -6.00 12.34 -12.45
C VAL A 621 -6.39 13.81 -12.40
N LEU A 622 -5.41 14.70 -12.43
CA LEU A 622 -5.60 16.14 -12.25
C LEU A 622 -5.01 16.93 -13.42
N ASN A 623 -5.72 17.95 -13.87
CA ASN A 623 -5.27 18.89 -14.89
C ASN A 623 -5.02 20.26 -14.28
N ARG A 624 -3.92 20.90 -14.66
CA ARG A 624 -3.68 22.29 -14.28
C ARG A 624 -4.72 23.16 -14.99
N VAL A 625 -5.43 23.99 -14.23
CA VAL A 625 -6.39 24.95 -14.79
C VAL A 625 -5.62 26.05 -15.51
N ASP A 626 -5.89 26.25 -16.79
CA ASP A 626 -5.40 27.41 -17.54
C ASP A 626 -6.12 28.65 -17.01
N MET A 627 -5.35 29.67 -16.62
CA MET A 627 -5.86 30.94 -16.11
C MET A 627 -6.02 31.97 -17.21
#